data_AF-A0A3M1PVN9-F1
#
_entry.id   AF-A0A3M1PVN9-F1
#
_cell.length_a   1.000
_cell.length_b   1.000
_cell.length_c   1.000
_cell.angle_alpha   90.00
_cell.angle_beta   90.00
_cell.angle_gamma   90.00
#
_symmetry.space_group_name_H-M   'P 1'
#
loop_
_entity.id
_entity.type
_entity.pdbx_description
1 polymer ?
#
loop_
_entity_poly.entity_id
_entity_poly.type
_entity_poly.pdbx_seq_one_letter_code
_entity_poly.pdbx_strand_id
1 'polypeptide(L)'
;MIRTGAILLLFILWGTGVESSTLSLSIAPDNVRLGEPVHVSCPLPPGSWQLPGLPGFGGLALLEAPRISDGKLELDLLPVRPGPAELPELTLTDGARAIRTPRISLDVADPVPADAKPAGRLRHGAPPRSHHLLAAGAALLLAFGILTAALFRSRGRNLPFPVAERRQLARLPESAEREILAQELDIWLYSPYRPEPAERADWWRRARALEGKR
;
A
#
# COMPACT_ATOMS: atom_id res chain seq x y z
N MET A 1 -2.68 -12.50 -86.00
CA MET A 1 -2.39 -13.44 -84.88
C MET A 1 -1.41 -12.72 -83.97
N ILE A 2 -1.88 -12.09 -82.87
CA ILE A 2 -1.75 -12.60 -81.48
C ILE A 2 -0.24 -12.85 -81.20
N ARG A 3 0.49 -12.10 -80.36
CA ARG A 3 0.23 -11.82 -78.93
C ARG A 3 1.35 -10.92 -78.36
N THR A 4 0.99 -10.07 -77.38
CA THR A 4 1.72 -9.75 -76.13
C THR A 4 3.25 -9.54 -76.20
N GLY A 5 3.81 -8.39 -75.86
CA GLY A 5 3.59 -7.71 -74.58
C GLY A 5 4.83 -7.92 -73.71
N ALA A 6 5.67 -6.90 -73.59
CA ALA A 6 6.73 -6.82 -72.59
C ALA A 6 7.02 -5.34 -72.29
N ILE A 7 5.98 -4.64 -71.82
CA ILE A 7 6.14 -3.51 -70.91
C ILE A 7 6.21 -4.16 -69.53
N LEU A 8 7.39 -4.20 -68.93
CA LEU A 8 7.54 -4.48 -67.50
C LEU A 8 8.75 -3.69 -67.00
N LEU A 9 8.48 -2.52 -66.44
CA LEU A 9 8.49 -2.33 -64.98
C LEU A 9 9.92 -2.11 -64.46
N LEU A 10 10.52 -1.00 -64.92
CA LEU A 10 11.58 -0.32 -64.18
C LEU A 10 10.92 0.51 -63.05
N PHE A 11 10.20 -0.17 -62.16
CA PHE A 11 9.62 0.47 -60.98
C PHE A 11 10.67 0.54 -59.89
N ILE A 12 10.95 1.79 -59.51
CA ILE A 12 10.94 2.20 -58.11
C ILE A 12 11.95 1.43 -57.24
N LEU A 13 13.22 1.72 -57.45
CA LEU A 13 14.16 1.86 -56.33
C LEU A 13 13.98 3.30 -55.78
N TRP A 14 12.79 3.61 -55.25
CA TRP A 14 12.68 4.70 -54.30
C TRP A 14 13.40 4.22 -53.05
N GLY A 15 14.62 4.72 -52.87
CA GLY A 15 15.25 4.74 -51.56
C GLY A 15 14.28 5.41 -50.62
N THR A 16 13.61 4.62 -49.79
CA THR A 16 13.04 5.09 -48.54
C THR A 16 14.23 5.48 -47.68
N GLY A 17 14.72 6.70 -47.90
CA GLY A 17 15.37 7.46 -46.86
C GLY A 17 14.36 7.59 -45.75
N VAL A 18 14.42 6.66 -44.80
CA VAL A 18 13.83 6.85 -43.49
C VAL A 18 14.60 8.04 -42.93
N GLU A 19 14.05 9.25 -43.14
CA GLU A 19 14.42 10.39 -42.32
C GLU A 19 14.18 9.96 -40.89
N SER A 20 15.27 9.61 -40.22
CA SER A 20 15.34 9.44 -38.78
C SER A 20 15.07 10.82 -38.20
N SER A 21 13.80 11.21 -38.12
CA SER A 21 13.36 12.39 -37.38
C SER A 21 13.78 12.17 -35.94
N THR A 22 14.98 12.63 -35.60
CA THR A 22 15.50 12.61 -34.24
C THR A 22 14.59 13.49 -33.42
N LEU A 23 13.72 12.86 -32.62
CA LEU A 23 12.84 13.57 -31.70
C LEU A 23 13.75 14.40 -30.77
N SER A 24 13.65 15.72 -30.88
CA SER A 24 14.35 16.62 -29.97
C SER A 24 13.60 16.64 -28.64
N LEU A 25 14.31 16.73 -27.54
CA LEU A 25 13.72 16.74 -26.21
C LEU A 25 14.15 18.03 -25.51
N SER A 26 13.18 18.72 -24.93
CA SER A 26 13.37 20.00 -24.24
C SER A 26 13.19 19.80 -22.74
N ILE A 27 14.10 20.36 -21.96
CA ILE A 27 14.20 20.17 -20.52
C ILE A 27 14.20 21.56 -19.88
N ALA A 28 13.32 21.77 -18.90
CA ALA A 28 13.25 23.01 -18.16
C ALA A 28 13.14 22.71 -16.65
N PRO A 29 13.90 23.39 -15.78
CA PRO A 29 14.95 24.37 -16.08
C PRO A 29 16.22 23.73 -16.67
N ASP A 30 17.02 24.52 -17.40
CA ASP A 30 18.30 24.06 -17.98
C ASP A 30 19.30 23.57 -16.91
N ASN A 31 19.23 24.14 -15.71
CA ASN A 31 20.07 23.76 -14.58
C ASN A 31 19.24 22.99 -13.56
N VAL A 32 19.37 21.67 -13.58
CA VAL A 32 18.60 20.76 -12.74
C VAL A 32 19.15 20.74 -11.33
N ARG A 33 18.28 21.01 -10.34
CA ARG A 33 18.64 21.07 -8.93
C ARG A 33 17.91 20.01 -8.12
N LEU A 34 18.57 19.51 -7.08
CA LEU A 34 17.97 18.57 -6.14
C LEU A 34 16.74 19.19 -5.47
N GLY A 35 15.60 18.48 -5.52
CA GLY A 35 14.35 18.94 -4.90
C GLY A 35 13.57 20.00 -5.68
N GLU A 36 14.04 20.43 -6.86
CA GLU A 36 13.29 21.32 -7.75
C GLU A 36 12.64 20.51 -8.90
N PRO A 37 11.39 20.82 -9.29
CA PRO A 37 10.71 20.10 -10.36
C PRO A 37 11.37 20.40 -11.72
N VAL A 38 11.47 19.36 -12.55
CA VAL A 38 12.00 19.37 -13.91
C VAL A 38 10.90 18.94 -14.86
N HIS A 39 10.56 19.81 -15.79
CA HIS A 39 9.63 19.53 -16.86
C HIS A 39 10.38 19.08 -18.11
N VAL A 40 10.00 17.91 -18.63
CA VAL A 40 10.56 17.34 -19.86
C VAL A 40 9.46 17.26 -20.90
N SER A 41 9.70 17.87 -22.06
CA SER A 41 8.78 17.86 -23.19
C SER A 41 9.44 17.29 -24.44
N CYS A 42 8.74 16.37 -25.11
CA CYS A 42 9.20 15.75 -26.36
C CYS A 42 8.11 15.92 -27.43
N PRO A 43 8.30 16.73 -28.48
CA PRO A 43 7.43 16.70 -29.65
C PRO A 43 7.27 15.30 -30.20
N LEU A 44 6.04 14.94 -30.54
CA LEU A 44 5.65 13.68 -31.15
C LEU A 44 5.14 13.94 -32.57
N PRO A 45 5.39 13.03 -33.52
CA PRO A 45 4.76 13.09 -34.83
C PRO A 45 3.22 12.95 -34.69
N PRO A 46 2.44 13.39 -35.69
CA PRO A 46 0.99 13.23 -35.65
C PRO A 46 0.60 11.75 -35.53
N GLY A 47 -0.25 11.42 -34.56
CA GLY A 47 -0.68 10.06 -34.26
C GLY A 47 -1.37 9.93 -32.90
N SER A 48 -1.98 8.79 -32.64
CA SER A 48 -2.62 8.46 -31.35
C SER A 48 -1.67 7.67 -30.46
N TRP A 49 -0.54 8.30 -30.12
CA TRP A 49 0.52 7.68 -29.33
C TRP A 49 0.05 7.33 -27.92
N GLN A 50 0.45 6.14 -27.47
CA GLN A 50 0.22 5.63 -26.13
C GLN A 50 1.55 5.23 -25.50
N LEU A 51 1.65 5.40 -24.17
CA LEU A 51 2.80 4.96 -23.40
C LEU A 51 2.42 3.65 -22.67
N PRO A 52 2.81 2.47 -23.19
CA PRO A 52 2.38 1.18 -22.66
C PRO A 52 2.92 0.87 -21.27
N GLY A 53 3.98 1.56 -20.83
CA GLY A 53 4.56 1.39 -19.51
C GLY A 53 5.65 2.41 -19.22
N LEU A 54 6.00 2.53 -17.94
CA LEU A 54 7.02 3.45 -17.46
C LEU A 54 8.26 2.69 -16.95
N PRO A 55 9.47 3.00 -17.45
CA PRO A 55 10.69 2.52 -16.85
C PRO A 55 10.96 3.22 -15.51
N GLY A 56 11.92 2.69 -14.74
CA GLY A 56 12.45 3.40 -13.58
C GLY A 56 13.40 4.52 -13.99
N PHE A 57 13.26 5.70 -13.39
CA PHE A 57 14.03 6.91 -13.74
C PHE A 57 15.29 7.14 -12.87
N GLY A 58 15.83 6.08 -12.24
CA GLY A 58 17.20 6.03 -11.74
C GLY A 58 17.67 7.12 -10.75
N GLY A 59 16.77 7.88 -10.11
CA GLY A 59 17.13 9.05 -9.31
C GLY A 59 16.23 10.27 -9.55
N LEU A 60 15.35 10.19 -10.54
CA LEU A 60 14.23 11.10 -10.73
C LEU A 60 12.95 10.41 -10.27
N ALA A 61 12.12 11.10 -9.52
CA ALA A 61 10.79 10.65 -9.15
C ALA A 61 9.76 11.33 -10.07
N LEU A 62 8.77 10.57 -10.54
CA LEU A 62 7.70 11.13 -11.33
C LEU A 62 6.71 11.86 -10.40
N LEU A 63 6.47 13.16 -10.65
CA LEU A 63 5.53 13.97 -9.87
C LEU A 63 4.09 13.73 -10.29
N GLU A 64 3.86 13.59 -11.59
CA GLU A 64 2.54 13.38 -12.18
C GLU A 64 2.57 12.31 -13.25
N ALA A 65 1.43 11.66 -13.50
CA ALA A 65 1.34 10.69 -14.59
C ALA A 65 1.74 11.35 -15.92
N PRO A 66 2.48 10.66 -16.81
CA PRO A 66 2.90 11.20 -18.10
C PRO A 66 1.69 11.61 -18.91
N ARG A 67 1.76 12.78 -19.54
CA ARG A 67 0.66 13.32 -20.34
C ARG A 67 1.09 13.44 -21.79
N ILE A 68 0.15 13.17 -22.69
CA ILE A 68 0.32 13.43 -24.11
C ILE A 68 -0.70 14.49 -24.49
N SER A 69 -0.23 15.73 -24.67
CA SER A 69 -1.03 16.92 -24.96
C SER A 69 -0.43 17.64 -26.17
N ASP A 70 -1.30 18.13 -27.06
CA ASP A 70 -0.90 18.98 -28.20
C ASP A 70 0.26 18.42 -29.05
N GLY A 71 0.29 17.09 -29.22
CA GLY A 71 1.34 16.40 -29.96
C GLY A 71 2.70 16.40 -29.26
N LYS A 72 2.74 16.51 -27.93
CA LYS A 72 3.95 16.40 -27.11
C LYS A 72 3.75 15.40 -25.99
N LEU A 73 4.80 14.68 -25.66
CA LEU A 73 4.91 13.95 -24.40
C LEU A 73 5.45 14.90 -23.33
N GLU A 74 4.74 15.03 -22.23
CA GLU A 74 5.08 15.85 -21.08
C GLU A 74 5.33 14.97 -19.85
N LEU A 75 6.44 15.23 -19.16
CA LEU A 75 6.86 14.52 -17.95
C LEU A 75 7.29 15.54 -16.90
N ASP A 76 6.68 15.45 -15.72
CA ASP A 76 7.10 16.23 -14.55
C ASP A 76 7.89 15.32 -13.61
N LEU A 77 9.17 15.65 -13.44
CA LEU A 77 10.14 14.86 -12.70
C LEU A 77 10.68 15.66 -11.52
N LEU A 78 11.04 14.96 -10.45
CA LEU A 78 11.68 15.53 -9.27
C LEU A 78 12.99 14.79 -9.00
N PRO A 79 14.14 15.45 -9.11
CA PRO A 79 15.40 14.85 -8.71
C PRO A 79 15.42 14.58 -7.20
N VAL A 80 15.66 13.32 -6.84
CA VAL A 80 15.69 12.87 -5.43
C VAL A 80 17.11 12.57 -4.93
N ARG A 81 18.10 12.55 -5.82
CA ARG A 81 19.52 12.35 -5.48
C ARG A 81 20.40 13.32 -6.28
N PRO A 82 21.47 13.87 -5.67
CA PRO A 82 22.44 14.67 -6.38
C PRO A 82 23.35 13.79 -7.26
N GLY A 83 23.93 14.38 -8.31
CA GLY A 83 24.82 13.73 -9.26
C GLY A 83 24.15 13.33 -10.59
N PRO A 84 24.80 12.47 -11.39
CA PRO A 84 24.30 12.12 -12.71
C PRO A 84 23.03 11.25 -12.59
N ALA A 85 21.94 11.75 -13.16
CA ALA A 85 20.68 11.04 -13.31
C ALA A 85 20.42 10.78 -14.80
N GLU A 86 19.79 9.65 -15.12
CA GLU A 86 19.50 9.31 -16.50
C GLU A 86 17.99 9.22 -16.73
N LEU A 87 17.53 9.93 -17.76
CA LEU A 87 16.22 9.77 -18.34
C LEU A 87 16.29 8.61 -19.35
N PRO A 88 15.70 7.43 -19.05
CA PRO A 88 15.69 6.30 -19.95
C PRO A 88 14.86 6.59 -21.21
N GLU A 89 15.14 5.80 -22.24
CA GLU A 89 14.35 5.78 -23.47
C GLU A 89 12.92 5.31 -23.16
N LEU A 90 11.92 6.10 -23.58
CA LEU A 90 10.50 5.79 -23.46
C LEU A 90 9.99 5.33 -24.83
N THR A 91 9.37 4.15 -24.87
CA THR A 91 8.75 3.63 -26.08
C THR A 91 7.30 4.04 -26.13
N LEU A 92 6.90 4.80 -27.15
CA LEU A 92 5.50 5.12 -27.43
C LEU A 92 5.00 4.29 -28.62
N THR A 93 3.74 3.87 -28.56
CA THR A 93 3.12 3.01 -29.59
C THR A 93 1.85 3.64 -30.14
N ASP A 94 1.66 3.54 -31.46
CA ASP A 94 0.41 3.88 -32.17
C ASP A 94 0.06 2.72 -33.11
N GLY A 95 -0.75 1.78 -32.61
CA GLY A 95 -1.04 0.53 -33.29
C GLY A 95 0.22 -0.31 -33.55
N ALA A 96 0.59 -0.47 -34.82
CA ALA A 96 1.79 -1.20 -35.25
C ALA A 96 3.07 -0.33 -35.29
N ARG A 97 2.95 0.98 -35.06
CA ARG A 97 4.09 1.90 -35.06
C ARG A 97 4.62 2.06 -33.64
N ALA A 98 5.94 2.13 -33.51
CA ALA A 98 6.62 2.46 -32.27
C ALA A 98 7.66 3.54 -32.53
N ILE A 99 7.69 4.53 -31.64
CA ILE A 99 8.75 5.54 -31.58
C ILE A 99 9.41 5.48 -30.22
N ARG A 100 10.63 5.96 -30.14
CA ARG A 100 11.38 5.96 -28.89
C ARG A 100 11.98 7.33 -28.63
N THR A 101 11.85 7.80 -27.40
CA THR A 101 12.44 9.07 -26.99
C THR A 101 13.95 8.91 -26.81
N PRO A 102 14.75 9.96 -27.04
CA PRO A 102 16.19 9.89 -26.79
C PRO A 102 16.46 9.66 -25.29
N ARG A 103 17.51 8.89 -25.00
CA ARG A 103 18.07 8.76 -23.64
C ARG A 103 18.90 10.00 -23.33
N ILE A 104 18.76 10.56 -22.13
CA ILE A 104 19.43 11.80 -21.74
C ILE A 104 20.03 11.67 -20.35
N SER A 105 21.25 12.17 -20.19
CA SER A 105 21.89 12.32 -18.89
C SER A 105 21.70 13.75 -18.39
N LEU A 106 21.22 13.88 -17.16
CA LEU A 106 21.06 15.11 -16.40
C LEU A 106 22.10 15.12 -15.29
N ASP A 107 22.74 16.26 -15.06
CA ASP A 107 23.59 16.45 -13.89
C ASP A 107 22.81 17.24 -12.83
N VAL A 108 22.49 16.59 -11.71
CA VAL A 108 21.66 17.18 -10.65
C VAL A 108 22.57 17.86 -9.64
N ALA A 109 22.53 19.19 -9.61
CA ALA A 109 23.25 19.98 -8.63
C ALA A 109 22.59 19.91 -7.24
N ASP A 110 23.40 19.71 -6.20
CA ASP A 110 22.95 19.90 -4.83
C ASP A 110 22.94 21.42 -4.52
N PRO A 111 21.79 22.03 -4.17
CA PRO A 111 21.74 23.43 -3.78
C PRO A 111 22.43 23.68 -2.43
N VAL A 112 22.70 22.63 -1.64
CA VAL A 112 23.40 22.72 -0.37
C VAL A 112 24.91 22.62 -0.60
N PRO A 113 25.71 23.62 -0.16
CA PRO A 113 27.16 23.51 -0.21
C PRO A 113 27.63 22.26 0.54
N ALA A 114 28.62 21.54 0.00
CA ALA A 114 29.16 20.33 0.65
C ALA A 114 29.67 20.60 2.08
N ASP A 115 30.03 21.85 2.38
CA ASP A 115 30.50 22.31 3.71
C ASP A 115 29.38 22.82 4.63
N ALA A 116 28.12 22.72 4.22
CA ALA A 116 26.99 23.13 5.04
C ALA A 116 26.89 22.20 6.26
N LYS A 117 27.25 22.74 7.42
CA LYS A 117 27.03 22.05 8.69
C LYS A 117 25.53 21.77 8.83
N PRO A 118 25.13 20.53 9.18
CA PRO A 118 23.73 20.22 9.42
C PRO A 118 23.20 21.21 10.47
N ALA A 119 22.04 21.81 10.18
CA ALA A 119 21.39 22.72 11.12
C ALA A 119 21.26 21.99 12.46
N GLY A 120 22.00 22.48 13.47
CA GLY A 120 22.11 21.82 14.77
C GLY A 120 20.73 21.54 15.34
N ARG A 121 20.58 20.36 15.94
CA ARG A 121 19.37 19.86 16.59
C ARG A 121 18.62 21.01 17.27
N LEU A 122 17.44 21.35 16.76
CA LEU A 122 16.55 22.35 17.38
C LEU A 122 16.37 21.93 18.84
N ARG A 123 17.01 22.66 19.77
CA ARG A 123 16.77 22.51 21.19
C ARG A 123 15.33 22.98 21.41
N HIS A 124 14.38 22.05 21.42
CA HIS A 124 13.07 22.32 21.96
C HIS A 124 13.26 22.80 23.39
N GLY A 125 13.01 24.09 23.62
CA GLY A 125 13.04 24.68 24.96
C GLY A 125 12.12 23.88 25.87
N ALA A 126 12.45 23.83 27.16
CA ALA A 126 11.63 23.15 28.15
C ALA A 126 10.16 23.61 27.99
N PRO A 127 9.19 22.68 27.89
CA PRO A 127 7.80 23.05 27.65
C PRO A 127 7.32 23.99 28.76
N PRO A 128 6.52 25.02 28.43
CA PRO A 128 5.98 25.93 29.44
C PRO A 128 5.21 25.14 30.52
N ARG A 129 5.31 25.59 31.77
CA ARG A 129 4.77 24.91 32.97
C ARG A 129 3.29 24.51 32.86
N SER A 130 2.52 25.15 31.99
CA SER A 130 1.11 24.81 31.67
C SER A 130 0.94 23.39 31.11
N HIS A 131 1.93 22.82 30.41
CA HIS A 131 1.86 21.46 29.90
C HIS A 131 1.91 20.39 31.00
N HIS A 132 2.49 20.69 32.16
CA HIS A 132 2.50 19.75 33.29
C HIS A 132 1.10 19.59 33.90
N LEU A 133 0.29 20.64 33.92
CA LEU A 133 -1.08 20.59 34.42
C LEU A 133 -2.01 19.82 33.47
N LEU A 134 -1.85 20.02 32.16
CA LEU A 134 -2.58 19.25 31.15
C LEU A 134 -2.17 17.78 31.14
N ALA A 135 -0.86 17.48 31.28
CA ALA A 135 -0.38 16.11 31.38
C ALA A 135 -0.85 15.43 32.68
N ALA A 136 -0.89 16.14 33.81
CA ALA A 136 -1.42 15.61 35.07
C ALA A 136 -2.93 15.34 34.97
N GLY A 137 -3.70 16.25 34.36
CA GLY A 137 -5.13 16.04 34.12
C GLY A 137 -5.42 14.86 33.18
N ALA A 138 -4.65 14.75 32.09
CA ALA A 138 -4.76 13.63 31.16
C ALA A 138 -4.40 12.29 31.83
N ALA A 139 -3.34 12.24 32.64
CA ALA A 139 -2.95 11.04 33.37
C ALA A 139 -4.03 10.60 34.38
N LEU A 140 -4.69 11.56 35.04
CA LEU A 140 -5.75 11.29 36.02
C LEU A 140 -7.02 10.77 35.33
N LEU A 141 -7.37 11.32 34.17
CA LEU A 141 -8.46 10.81 33.32
C LEU A 141 -8.16 9.41 32.79
N LEU A 142 -6.92 9.13 32.40
CA LEU A 142 -6.49 7.81 31.93
C LEU A 142 -6.55 6.78 33.07
N ALA A 143 -6.05 7.13 34.25
CA ALA A 143 -6.14 6.28 35.45
C ALA A 143 -7.60 6.01 35.83
N PHE A 144 -8.47 7.02 35.78
CA PHE A 144 -9.90 6.86 36.05
C PHE A 144 -10.60 6.01 34.99
N GLY A 145 -10.25 6.17 33.71
CA GLY A 145 -10.74 5.33 32.61
C GLY A 145 -10.34 3.87 32.77
N ILE A 146 -9.08 3.60 33.16
CA ILE A 146 -8.60 2.24 33.42
C ILE A 146 -9.33 1.64 34.62
N LEU A 147 -9.50 2.40 35.71
CA LEU A 147 -10.16 1.92 36.92
C LEU A 147 -11.65 1.62 36.68
N THR A 148 -12.35 2.51 35.97
CA THR A 148 -13.76 2.32 35.60
C THR A 148 -13.94 1.16 34.63
N ALA A 149 -13.06 1.02 33.62
CA ALA A 149 -13.06 -0.14 32.73
C ALA A 149 -12.79 -1.45 33.50
N ALA A 150 -11.90 -1.46 34.49
CA ALA A 150 -11.63 -2.62 35.32
C ALA A 150 -12.85 -3.00 36.20
N LEU A 151 -13.55 -2.00 36.76
CA LEU A 151 -14.77 -2.19 37.55
C LEU A 151 -15.97 -2.66 36.71
N PHE A 152 -16.12 -2.16 35.49
CA PHE A 152 -17.15 -2.64 34.56
C PHE A 152 -16.81 -4.04 34.02
N ARG A 153 -15.54 -4.33 33.75
CA ARG A 153 -15.08 -5.66 33.32
C ARG A 153 -15.17 -6.70 34.45
N SER A 154 -15.01 -6.31 35.72
CA SER A 154 -15.19 -7.21 36.85
C SER A 154 -16.67 -7.50 37.12
N ARG A 155 -17.57 -6.52 36.90
CA ARG A 155 -19.02 -6.74 36.95
C ARG A 155 -19.55 -7.66 35.85
N GLY A 156 -18.91 -7.68 34.68
CA GLY A 156 -19.19 -8.65 33.60
C GLY A 156 -18.56 -10.04 33.78
N ARG A 157 -17.71 -10.25 34.80
CA ARG A 157 -17.00 -11.52 35.07
C ARG A 157 -17.61 -12.38 36.18
N ASN A 158 -18.81 -12.05 36.65
CA ASN A 158 -19.57 -12.95 37.51
C ASN A 158 -20.32 -14.01 36.69
N LEU A 159 -19.56 -14.89 36.02
CA LEU A 159 -19.93 -16.28 35.81
C LEU A 159 -18.65 -17.12 35.74
N PRO A 160 -18.40 -18.04 36.70
CA PRO A 160 -17.30 -19.01 36.66
C PRO A 160 -17.60 -20.13 35.65
N PHE A 161 -17.77 -19.78 34.38
CA PHE A 161 -18.18 -20.69 33.31
C PHE A 161 -17.08 -20.74 32.24
N PRO A 162 -16.64 -21.91 31.71
CA PRO A 162 -17.05 -23.31 31.90
C PRO A 162 -16.15 -24.12 32.86
N VAL A 163 -15.34 -23.44 33.69
CA VAL A 163 -14.26 -24.13 34.44
C VAL A 163 -14.82 -25.07 35.51
N ALA A 164 -15.95 -24.71 36.13
CA ALA A 164 -16.62 -25.57 37.10
C ALA A 164 -17.27 -26.79 36.43
N GLU A 165 -17.94 -26.59 35.30
CA GLU A 165 -18.63 -27.62 34.52
C GLU A 165 -17.63 -28.62 33.90
N ARG A 166 -16.50 -28.15 33.37
CA ARG A 166 -15.41 -29.03 32.88
C ARG A 166 -14.82 -29.89 33.99
N ARG A 167 -14.63 -29.32 35.18
CA ARG A 167 -14.15 -30.08 36.36
C ARG A 167 -15.18 -31.10 36.83
N GLN A 168 -16.48 -30.79 36.75
CA GLN A 168 -17.53 -31.72 37.11
C GLN A 168 -17.60 -32.89 36.13
N LEU A 169 -17.58 -32.64 34.81
CA LEU A 169 -17.56 -33.70 33.79
C LEU A 169 -16.39 -34.68 33.97
N ALA A 170 -15.22 -34.18 34.34
CA ALA A 170 -14.03 -35.01 34.58
C ALA A 170 -14.18 -35.98 35.77
N ARG A 171 -15.13 -35.74 36.68
CA ARG A 171 -15.40 -36.59 37.86
C ARG A 171 -16.48 -37.64 37.60
N LEU A 172 -17.30 -37.48 36.57
CA LEU A 172 -18.41 -38.38 36.28
C LEU A 172 -17.91 -39.73 35.71
N PRO A 173 -18.58 -40.84 36.02
CA PRO A 173 -18.28 -42.13 35.40
C PRO A 173 -18.52 -42.09 33.88
N GLU A 174 -17.82 -42.94 33.13
CA GLU A 174 -18.06 -43.12 31.69
C GLU A 174 -19.46 -43.70 31.47
N SER A 175 -20.32 -42.92 30.84
CA SER A 175 -21.68 -43.29 30.49
C SER A 175 -22.14 -42.49 29.27
N ALA A 176 -23.12 -43.00 28.53
CA ALA A 176 -23.72 -42.27 27.39
C ALA A 176 -24.28 -40.90 27.82
N GLU A 177 -24.79 -40.79 29.06
CA GLU A 177 -25.32 -39.53 29.59
C GLU A 177 -24.21 -38.51 29.87
N ARG A 178 -23.00 -38.96 30.24
CA ARG A 178 -21.81 -38.09 30.35
C ARG A 178 -21.41 -37.50 29.00
N GLU A 179 -21.48 -38.28 27.92
CA GLU A 179 -21.15 -37.80 26.57
C GLU A 179 -22.13 -36.73 26.09
N ILE A 180 -23.43 -36.90 26.37
CA ILE A 180 -24.46 -35.89 26.07
C ILE A 180 -24.17 -34.58 26.83
N LEU A 181 -23.87 -34.66 28.13
CA LEU A 181 -23.52 -33.48 28.94
C LEU A 181 -22.24 -32.79 28.45
N ALA A 182 -21.26 -33.55 27.95
CA ALA A 182 -20.03 -33.01 27.37
C ALA A 182 -20.30 -32.29 26.04
N GLN A 183 -21.14 -32.87 25.17
CA GLN A 183 -21.53 -32.25 23.91
C GLN A 183 -22.32 -30.96 24.13
N GLU A 184 -23.25 -30.94 25.09
CA GLU A 184 -23.97 -29.71 25.48
C GLU A 184 -23.01 -28.62 25.97
N LEU A 185 -22.01 -28.99 26.79
CA LEU A 185 -21.01 -28.04 27.27
C LEU A 185 -20.13 -27.50 26.13
N ASP A 186 -19.76 -28.34 25.16
CA ASP A 186 -18.99 -27.92 23.99
C ASP A 186 -19.79 -26.99 23.08
N ILE A 187 -21.10 -27.23 22.89
CA ILE A 187 -21.99 -26.31 22.18
C ILE A 187 -21.99 -24.96 22.90
N TRP A 188 -22.14 -24.93 24.23
CA TRP A 188 -22.11 -23.68 24.99
C TRP A 188 -20.77 -22.93 24.92
N LEU A 189 -19.69 -23.64 24.58
CA LEU A 189 -18.36 -23.07 24.52
C LEU A 189 -17.95 -22.55 23.15
N TYR A 190 -18.35 -23.26 22.10
CA TYR A 190 -17.88 -23.00 20.74
C TYR A 190 -19.01 -22.51 19.81
N SER A 191 -20.26 -22.44 20.29
CA SER A 191 -21.39 -21.85 19.56
C SER A 191 -21.67 -20.40 20.02
N PRO A 192 -22.23 -19.53 19.17
CA PRO A 192 -22.75 -18.21 19.57
C PRO A 192 -23.93 -18.29 20.55
N TYR A 193 -24.50 -19.48 20.75
CA TYR A 193 -25.60 -19.71 21.68
C TYR A 193 -25.16 -19.62 23.14
N ARG A 194 -25.92 -18.88 23.96
CA ARG A 194 -25.69 -18.76 25.41
C ARG A 194 -26.81 -19.47 26.16
N PRO A 195 -26.50 -20.46 27.02
CA PRO A 195 -27.53 -21.18 27.76
C PRO A 195 -28.22 -20.27 28.76
N GLU A 196 -29.53 -20.41 28.84
CA GLU A 196 -30.35 -19.75 29.85
C GLU A 196 -30.06 -20.32 31.25
N PRO A 197 -30.36 -19.56 32.33
CA PRO A 197 -30.15 -20.04 33.70
C PRO A 197 -30.86 -21.37 34.01
N ALA A 198 -32.04 -21.60 33.41
CA ALA A 198 -32.81 -22.83 33.61
C ALA A 198 -32.11 -24.06 33.00
N GLU A 199 -31.57 -23.93 31.79
CA GLU A 199 -30.84 -25.00 31.10
C GLU A 199 -29.55 -25.37 31.83
N ARG A 200 -28.86 -24.36 32.38
CA ARG A 200 -27.68 -24.59 33.22
C ARG A 200 -28.03 -25.30 34.52
N ALA A 201 -29.13 -24.91 35.17
CA ALA A 201 -29.60 -25.57 36.39
C ALA A 201 -29.98 -27.04 36.12
N ASP A 202 -30.57 -27.31 34.96
CA ASP A 202 -30.92 -28.66 34.53
C ASP A 202 -29.68 -29.52 34.25
N TRP A 203 -28.69 -28.99 33.53
CA TRP A 203 -27.40 -29.65 33.29
C TRP A 203 -26.72 -30.05 34.60
N TRP A 204 -26.67 -29.15 35.59
CA TRP A 204 -26.11 -29.45 36.91
C TRP A 204 -26.91 -30.50 37.68
N ARG A 205 -28.25 -30.53 37.51
CA ARG A 205 -29.10 -31.56 38.11
C ARG A 205 -28.77 -32.94 37.53
N ARG A 206 -28.66 -33.05 36.21
CA ARG A 206 -28.29 -34.29 35.49
C ARG A 206 -26.88 -34.75 35.87
N ALA A 207 -25.90 -33.84 35.91
CA ALA A 207 -24.54 -34.15 36.33
C ALA A 207 -24.48 -34.72 37.77
N ARG A 208 -25.23 -34.15 38.72
CA ARG A 208 -25.30 -34.67 40.11
C ARG A 208 -26.02 -36.02 40.20
N ALA A 209 -27.07 -36.22 39.41
CA ALA A 209 -27.78 -37.50 39.36
C ALA A 209 -26.88 -38.64 38.87
N LEU A 210 -25.93 -38.34 37.98
CA LEU A 210 -24.92 -39.29 37.53
C LEU A 210 -23.83 -39.57 38.57
N GLU A 211 -23.45 -38.57 39.37
CA GLU A 211 -22.46 -38.74 40.43
C GLU A 211 -22.95 -39.71 41.52
N GLY A 212 -24.25 -39.68 41.84
CA GLY A 212 -24.87 -40.58 42.81
C GLY A 212 -25.10 -42.02 42.34
N LYS A 213 -24.76 -42.34 41.08
CA LYS A 213 -24.88 -43.69 40.49
C LYS A 213 -23.54 -44.45 40.44
N ARG A 214 -22.48 -43.91 41.06
CA ARG A 214 -21.21 -44.63 41.29
C ARG A 214 -21.38 -45.68 42.37
#